data_AF-A0A954QXQ9-F1
#
_entry.id   AF-A0A954QXQ9-F1
#
_cell.length_a   1.000
_cell.length_b   1.000
_cell.length_c   1.000
_cell.angle_alpha   90.00
_cell.angle_beta   90.00
_cell.angle_gamma   90.00
#
_symmetry.space_group_name_H-M   'P 1'
#
loop_
_entity.id
_entity.type
_entity.pdbx_description
1 polymer ?
#
loop_
_entity_poly.entity_id
_entity_poly.type
_entity_poly.pdbx_seq_one_letter_code
_entity_poly.pdbx_strand_id
1 'polypeptide(L)'
;LPAVQAAREASRRSSCANHLKQLALATHNYEGTYRTLPSGYVSYSNYATIASLPAEDFDATTWDAAPGWSWGTLLLPFLEQTGLGDQLDSRLPAWHPTHSQLVQTKLEVFLCPSASGGDDSFVLVDAGGSPLQKAGSTVRLGRSHYVASHGQEECWGDCSGPSGGYNGDVSRLADGPFYRNSRVGFRDVTDGLSSTVFLGEHTSRLSDKTWAAVVPGAFVHPKVASPDNGAESAATLVLAHSGPAVGEVDAFGNPIIHPPNFPTLHVGQMQAEHPGGAQVAFGDGSIRFIAETIHRPTFAAMTSMSEGEVVGD
;
A
#
# COMPACT_ATOMS: atom_id res chain seq x y z
N LEU A 1 -10.11 -17.19 30.49
CA LEU A 1 -10.35 -18.35 29.59
C LEU A 1 -9.44 -18.25 28.37
N PRO A 2 -8.20 -18.77 28.43
CA PRO A 2 -7.22 -18.69 27.33
C PRO A 2 -7.68 -19.39 26.05
N ALA A 3 -8.32 -20.56 26.16
CA ALA A 3 -8.81 -21.32 25.01
C ALA A 3 -9.88 -20.58 24.20
N VAL A 4 -10.77 -19.82 24.87
CA VAL A 4 -11.81 -19.02 24.20
C VAL A 4 -11.19 -17.85 23.43
N GLN A 5 -10.13 -17.22 23.97
CA GLN A 5 -9.44 -16.14 23.28
C GLN A 5 -8.65 -16.66 22.07
N ALA A 6 -7.98 -17.81 22.21
CA ALA A 6 -7.30 -18.46 21.10
C ALA A 6 -8.26 -18.84 19.96
N ALA A 7 -9.44 -19.38 20.29
CA ALA A 7 -10.47 -19.71 19.30
C ALA A 7 -11.01 -18.47 18.58
N ARG A 8 -11.23 -17.36 19.31
CA ARG A 8 -11.65 -16.07 18.71
C ARG A 8 -10.60 -15.54 17.73
N GLU A 9 -9.32 -15.60 18.11
CA GLU A 9 -8.25 -15.14 17.23
C GLU A 9 -8.10 -16.02 15.98
N ALA A 10 -8.21 -17.34 16.11
CA ALA A 10 -8.21 -18.24 14.96
C ALA A 10 -9.35 -17.91 13.98
N SER A 11 -10.54 -17.58 14.50
CA SER A 11 -11.67 -17.12 13.69
C SER A 11 -11.38 -15.80 12.97
N ARG A 12 -10.89 -14.78 13.70
CA ARG A 12 -10.54 -13.49 13.10
C ARG A 12 -9.46 -13.60 12.03
N ARG A 13 -8.41 -14.39 12.27
CA ARG A 13 -7.38 -14.68 11.27
C ARG A 13 -7.94 -15.36 10.02
N SER A 14 -8.93 -16.23 10.18
CA SER A 14 -9.62 -16.84 9.04
C SER A 14 -10.43 -15.79 8.27
N SER A 15 -11.09 -14.86 8.96
CA SER A 15 -11.77 -13.73 8.32
C SER A 15 -10.80 -12.81 7.58
N CYS A 16 -9.65 -12.45 8.17
CA CYS A 16 -8.68 -11.59 7.50
C CYS A 16 -8.08 -12.28 6.25
N ALA A 17 -7.83 -13.59 6.31
CA ALA A 17 -7.45 -14.38 5.14
C ALA A 17 -8.53 -14.41 4.05
N ASN A 18 -9.80 -14.49 4.43
CA ASN A 18 -10.92 -14.44 3.49
C ASN A 18 -11.04 -13.07 2.80
N HIS A 19 -10.86 -11.96 3.53
CA HIS A 19 -10.83 -10.62 2.95
C HIS A 19 -9.67 -10.48 1.95
N LEU A 20 -8.45 -10.91 2.32
CA LEU A 20 -7.34 -10.98 1.37
C LEU A 20 -7.66 -11.83 0.14
N LYS A 21 -8.34 -12.97 0.32
CA LYS A 21 -8.75 -13.82 -0.80
C LYS A 21 -9.73 -13.09 -1.73
N GLN A 22 -10.67 -12.32 -1.19
CA GLN A 22 -11.59 -11.49 -1.99
C GLN A 22 -10.83 -10.41 -2.77
N LEU A 23 -9.88 -9.71 -2.13
CA LEU A 23 -9.05 -8.70 -2.79
C LEU A 23 -8.15 -9.31 -3.89
N ALA A 24 -7.57 -10.49 -3.64
CA ALA A 24 -6.77 -11.21 -4.64
C ALA A 24 -7.63 -11.68 -5.83
N LEU A 25 -8.84 -12.17 -5.59
CA LEU A 25 -9.78 -12.53 -6.65
C LEU A 25 -10.23 -11.31 -7.47
N ALA A 26 -10.50 -10.18 -6.81
CA ALA A 26 -10.81 -8.92 -7.50
C ALA A 26 -9.63 -8.46 -8.37
N THR A 27 -8.39 -8.61 -7.88
CA THR A 27 -7.16 -8.34 -8.63
C THR A 27 -7.05 -9.22 -9.87
N HIS A 28 -7.36 -10.51 -9.76
CA HIS A 28 -7.42 -11.43 -10.91
C HIS A 28 -8.51 -11.04 -11.93
N ASN A 29 -9.69 -10.65 -11.47
CA ASN A 29 -10.77 -10.21 -12.36
C ASN A 29 -10.43 -8.89 -13.08
N TYR A 30 -9.75 -7.97 -12.38
CA TYR A 30 -9.21 -6.76 -12.97
C TYR A 30 -8.18 -7.10 -14.06
N GLU A 31 -7.21 -7.97 -13.77
CA GLU A 31 -6.21 -8.41 -14.76
C GLU A 31 -6.87 -9.11 -15.96
N GLY A 32 -7.84 -10.00 -15.73
CA GLY A 32 -8.57 -10.67 -16.80
C GLY A 32 -9.32 -9.70 -17.73
N THR A 33 -9.77 -8.57 -17.20
CA THR A 33 -10.49 -7.52 -17.94
C THR A 33 -9.55 -6.57 -18.67
N TYR A 34 -8.51 -6.07 -17.98
CA TYR A 34 -7.64 -4.99 -18.45
C TYR A 34 -6.27 -5.45 -18.97
N ARG A 35 -5.93 -6.74 -18.80
CA ARG A 35 -4.64 -7.37 -19.16
C ARG A 35 -3.43 -6.78 -18.43
N THR A 36 -3.69 -6.07 -17.34
CA THR A 36 -2.72 -5.55 -16.39
C THR A 36 -3.33 -5.65 -14.99
N LEU A 37 -2.51 -5.80 -13.97
CA LEU A 37 -2.85 -5.54 -12.58
C LEU A 37 -3.37 -4.10 -12.43
N PRO A 38 -4.18 -3.82 -11.38
CA PRO A 38 -4.50 -2.45 -11.04
C PRO A 38 -3.20 -1.73 -10.67
N SER A 39 -3.08 -0.48 -11.11
CA SER A 39 -1.93 0.34 -10.70
C SER A 39 -1.94 0.48 -9.18
N GLY A 40 -0.76 0.46 -8.54
CA GLY A 40 -0.64 0.76 -7.10
C GLY A 40 -1.37 2.05 -6.74
N TYR A 41 -1.17 3.08 -7.57
CA TYR A 41 -2.06 4.24 -7.69
C TYR A 41 -1.86 4.95 -9.03
N VAL A 42 -2.83 5.78 -9.43
CA VAL A 42 -2.82 6.54 -10.69
C VAL A 42 -2.49 8.00 -10.40
N SER A 43 -1.53 8.53 -11.14
CA SER A 43 -1.10 9.91 -11.06
C SER A 43 -0.74 10.44 -12.45
N TYR A 44 -0.89 11.75 -12.70
CA TYR A 44 -0.40 12.32 -13.95
C TYR A 44 1.11 12.10 -14.08
N SER A 45 1.56 11.64 -15.25
CA SER A 45 2.96 11.27 -15.51
C SER A 45 3.72 12.28 -16.37
N ASN A 46 3.05 13.32 -16.88
CA ASN A 46 3.64 14.31 -17.77
C ASN A 46 3.96 15.61 -17.03
N TYR A 47 5.25 15.97 -16.96
CA TYR A 47 5.71 17.23 -16.35
C TYR A 47 4.97 18.46 -16.89
N ALA A 48 4.69 18.54 -18.20
CA ALA A 48 3.98 19.68 -18.77
C ALA A 48 2.54 19.78 -18.28
N THR A 49 1.89 18.64 -18.00
CA THR A 49 0.56 18.60 -17.40
C THR A 49 0.63 18.94 -15.91
N ILE A 50 1.59 18.36 -15.20
CA ILE A 50 1.79 18.55 -13.76
C ILE A 50 2.14 20.00 -13.40
N ALA A 51 3.08 20.62 -14.12
CA ALA A 51 3.52 22.00 -13.88
C ALA A 51 2.41 23.04 -14.13
N SER A 52 1.30 22.64 -14.77
CA SER A 52 0.12 23.47 -14.98
C SER A 52 -0.98 23.28 -13.94
N LEU A 53 -0.84 22.30 -13.04
CA LEU A 53 -1.80 22.04 -11.97
C LEU A 53 -1.69 23.12 -10.87
N PRO A 54 -2.77 23.36 -10.12
CA PRO A 54 -2.68 24.08 -8.84
C PRO A 54 -1.60 23.45 -7.96
N ALA A 55 -0.85 24.26 -7.22
CA ALA A 55 0.21 23.76 -6.33
C ALA A 55 -0.32 22.79 -5.26
N GLU A 56 -1.61 22.86 -4.92
CA GLU A 56 -2.24 21.88 -4.03
C GLU A 56 -2.49 20.51 -4.68
N ASP A 57 -2.42 20.38 -6.00
CA ASP A 57 -2.67 19.11 -6.71
C ASP A 57 -1.39 18.39 -7.16
N PHE A 58 -0.23 18.86 -6.71
CA PHE A 58 1.08 18.31 -7.02
C PHE A 58 2.06 18.42 -5.85
N ASP A 59 2.87 17.37 -5.65
CA ASP A 59 3.99 17.34 -4.71
C ASP A 59 5.31 17.43 -5.48
N ALA A 60 6.07 18.50 -5.26
CA ALA A 60 7.33 18.73 -5.97
C ALA A 60 8.46 17.77 -5.59
N THR A 61 8.35 17.10 -4.44
CA THR A 61 9.34 16.16 -3.94
C THR A 61 9.06 14.76 -4.49
N THR A 62 7.85 14.25 -4.30
CA THR A 62 7.49 12.88 -4.71
C THR A 62 7.02 12.80 -6.14
N TRP A 63 6.67 13.93 -6.74
CA TRP A 63 6.02 14.05 -8.05
C TRP A 63 4.61 13.47 -8.11
N ASP A 64 3.99 13.20 -6.96
CA ASP A 64 2.61 12.77 -6.91
C ASP A 64 1.69 13.93 -7.31
N ALA A 65 0.77 13.63 -8.21
CA ALA A 65 -0.26 14.54 -8.69
C ALA A 65 -1.62 13.85 -8.73
N ALA A 66 -2.67 14.65 -8.97
CA ALA A 66 -3.99 14.14 -9.36
C ALA A 66 -3.91 13.04 -10.46
N PRO A 67 -4.87 12.10 -10.52
CA PRO A 67 -6.08 12.02 -9.70
C PRO A 67 -5.91 11.25 -8.37
N GLY A 68 -4.83 10.49 -8.20
CA GLY A 68 -4.47 9.83 -6.93
C GLY A 68 -5.13 8.48 -6.65
N TRP A 69 -6.03 7.99 -7.51
CA TRP A 69 -6.81 6.76 -7.26
C TRP A 69 -5.92 5.53 -7.07
N SER A 70 -6.08 4.83 -5.94
CA SER A 70 -5.25 3.67 -5.61
C SER A 70 -5.82 2.35 -6.15
N TRP A 71 -5.02 1.29 -6.05
CA TRP A 71 -5.42 -0.08 -6.39
C TRP A 71 -6.77 -0.47 -5.75
N GLY A 72 -7.04 -0.06 -4.50
CA GLY A 72 -8.28 -0.38 -3.80
C GLY A 72 -9.51 0.22 -4.49
N THR A 73 -9.43 1.48 -4.92
CA THR A 73 -10.50 2.13 -5.70
C THR A 73 -10.70 1.45 -7.05
N LEU A 74 -9.61 1.08 -7.73
CA LEU A 74 -9.67 0.40 -9.04
C LEU A 74 -10.35 -0.98 -8.96
N LEU A 75 -10.33 -1.61 -7.78
CA LEU A 75 -10.97 -2.90 -7.54
C LEU A 75 -12.46 -2.82 -7.19
N LEU A 76 -13.03 -1.65 -6.89
CA LEU A 76 -14.43 -1.53 -6.45
C LEU A 76 -15.45 -2.24 -7.37
N PRO A 77 -15.36 -2.14 -8.72
CA PRO A 77 -16.29 -2.85 -9.61
C PRO A 77 -16.20 -4.39 -9.49
N PHE A 78 -15.08 -4.91 -8.99
CA PHE A 78 -14.81 -6.35 -8.82
C PHE A 78 -15.03 -6.83 -7.37
N LEU A 79 -15.46 -5.93 -6.48
CA LEU A 79 -15.70 -6.18 -5.05
C LEU A 79 -17.18 -6.01 -4.66
N GLU A 80 -18.10 -6.10 -5.64
CA GLU A 80 -19.53 -5.81 -5.46
C GLU A 80 -19.80 -4.37 -4.97
N GLN A 81 -18.86 -3.44 -5.22
CA GLN A 81 -18.97 -2.02 -4.87
C GLN A 81 -19.18 -1.13 -6.12
N THR A 82 -19.80 -1.67 -7.18
CA THR A 82 -20.05 -0.94 -8.44
C THR A 82 -20.83 0.36 -8.20
N GLY A 83 -21.85 0.34 -7.33
CA GLY A 83 -22.63 1.54 -7.02
C GLY A 83 -21.81 2.67 -6.35
N LEU A 84 -20.77 2.34 -5.59
CA LEU A 84 -19.81 3.33 -5.06
C LEU A 84 -18.84 3.76 -6.15
N GLY A 85 -18.28 2.81 -6.90
CA GLY A 85 -17.34 3.06 -7.99
C GLY A 85 -17.89 4.00 -9.07
N ASP A 86 -19.15 3.81 -9.48
CA ASP A 86 -19.80 4.63 -10.51
C ASP A 86 -20.00 6.10 -10.09
N GLN A 87 -20.01 6.38 -8.77
CA GLN A 87 -20.13 7.74 -8.23
C GLN A 87 -18.77 8.46 -8.11
N LEU A 88 -17.66 7.72 -8.16
CA LEU A 88 -16.31 8.30 -8.13
C LEU A 88 -15.89 8.66 -9.55
N ASP A 89 -16.03 9.94 -9.91
CA ASP A 89 -15.64 10.43 -11.23
C ASP A 89 -14.11 10.42 -11.38
N SER A 90 -13.60 9.44 -12.11
CA SER A 90 -12.15 9.25 -12.29
C SER A 90 -11.44 10.41 -12.98
N ARG A 91 -12.19 11.35 -13.58
CA ARG A 91 -11.66 12.57 -14.21
C ARG A 91 -11.32 13.67 -13.20
N LEU A 92 -11.84 13.57 -11.98
CA LEU A 92 -11.59 14.51 -10.90
C LEU A 92 -10.61 13.89 -9.88
N PRO A 93 -9.85 14.72 -9.14
CA PRO A 93 -9.01 14.22 -8.06
C PRO A 93 -9.81 13.49 -6.98
N ALA A 94 -9.19 12.53 -6.31
CA ALA A 94 -9.82 11.78 -5.23
C ALA A 94 -10.27 12.67 -4.05
N TRP A 95 -9.57 13.79 -3.85
CA TRP A 95 -9.89 14.81 -2.83
C TRP A 95 -10.82 15.92 -3.34
N HIS A 96 -11.43 15.77 -4.52
CA HIS A 96 -12.42 16.73 -5.00
C HIS A 96 -13.63 16.76 -4.04
N PRO A 97 -14.23 17.94 -3.74
CA PRO A 97 -15.31 18.05 -2.75
C PRO A 97 -16.51 17.12 -2.97
N THR A 98 -16.82 16.80 -4.23
CA THR A 98 -17.91 15.86 -4.59
C THR A 98 -17.65 14.42 -4.14
N HIS A 99 -16.40 14.04 -3.93
CA HIS A 99 -16.01 12.70 -3.50
C HIS A 99 -15.88 12.57 -1.98
N SER A 100 -15.92 13.68 -1.24
CA SER A 100 -15.57 13.76 0.18
C SER A 100 -16.22 12.69 1.06
N GLN A 101 -17.53 12.42 0.91
CA GLN A 101 -18.22 11.37 1.66
C GLN A 101 -17.95 9.97 1.08
N LEU A 102 -17.83 9.84 -0.24
CA LEU A 102 -17.69 8.57 -0.94
C LEU A 102 -16.35 7.89 -0.60
N VAL A 103 -15.25 8.65 -0.61
CA VAL A 103 -13.90 8.11 -0.29
C VAL A 103 -13.71 7.79 1.19
N GLN A 104 -14.66 8.16 2.05
CA GLN A 104 -14.68 7.83 3.47
C GLN A 104 -15.48 6.57 3.79
N THR A 105 -16.13 5.97 2.79
CA THR A 105 -17.00 4.80 2.97
C THR A 105 -16.25 3.68 3.68
N LYS A 106 -16.88 3.14 4.72
CA LYS A 106 -16.38 1.97 5.45
C LYS A 106 -16.70 0.71 4.63
N LEU A 107 -15.65 0.06 4.13
CA LEU A 107 -15.75 -1.12 3.29
C LEU A 107 -15.15 -2.31 4.05
N GLU A 108 -16.02 -3.22 4.51
CA GLU A 108 -15.61 -4.38 5.35
C GLU A 108 -14.52 -5.24 4.71
N VAL A 109 -14.51 -5.38 3.38
CA VAL A 109 -13.48 -6.14 2.65
C VAL A 109 -12.06 -5.57 2.82
N PHE A 110 -11.93 -4.29 3.16
CA PHE A 110 -10.64 -3.65 3.46
C PHE A 110 -10.29 -3.66 4.96
N LEU A 111 -11.13 -4.24 5.83
CA LEU A 111 -10.94 -4.19 7.27
C LEU A 111 -10.64 -5.58 7.85
N CYS A 112 -9.43 -5.75 8.40
CA CYS A 112 -9.11 -6.96 9.17
C CYS A 112 -9.73 -6.86 10.58
N PRO A 113 -10.58 -7.82 11.00
CA PRO A 113 -11.17 -7.83 12.34
C PRO A 113 -10.17 -8.03 13.49
N SER A 114 -8.91 -8.40 13.21
CA SER A 114 -7.85 -8.46 14.23
C SER A 114 -7.15 -7.10 14.45
N ALA A 115 -7.31 -6.13 13.56
CA ALA A 115 -6.70 -4.81 13.73
C ALA A 115 -7.41 -4.01 14.82
N SER A 116 -6.66 -3.48 15.79
CA SER A 116 -7.19 -2.80 16.97
C SER A 116 -7.09 -1.27 16.92
N GLY A 117 -6.39 -0.70 15.93
CA GLY A 117 -6.15 0.75 15.80
C GLY A 117 -7.31 1.57 15.23
N GLY A 118 -8.51 0.99 15.17
CA GLY A 118 -9.72 1.62 14.63
C GLY A 118 -10.00 1.22 13.18
N ASP A 119 -11.28 1.33 12.80
CA ASP A 119 -11.80 0.97 11.48
C ASP A 119 -12.50 2.14 10.73
N ASP A 120 -12.60 3.30 11.40
CA ASP A 120 -13.15 4.53 10.84
C ASP A 120 -12.18 5.24 9.88
N SER A 121 -12.74 6.11 9.04
CA SER A 121 -11.97 7.02 8.18
C SER A 121 -11.11 7.98 9.00
N PHE A 122 -9.98 8.43 8.44
CA PHE A 122 -8.95 9.21 9.17
C PHE A 122 -8.52 10.45 8.41
N VAL A 123 -8.07 11.46 9.16
CA VAL A 123 -7.54 12.71 8.61
C VAL A 123 -6.16 12.45 8.01
N LEU A 124 -5.95 12.88 6.77
CA LEU A 124 -4.60 12.93 6.21
C LEU A 124 -3.84 14.07 6.84
N VAL A 125 -2.54 13.86 7.06
CA VAL A 125 -1.64 14.87 7.63
C VAL A 125 -0.49 15.15 6.67
N ASP A 126 0.12 16.32 6.79
CA ASP A 126 1.34 16.69 6.07
C ASP A 126 2.61 16.16 6.76
N ALA A 127 3.79 16.49 6.20
CA ALA A 127 5.08 16.11 6.77
C ALA A 127 5.27 16.58 8.23
N GLY A 128 4.66 17.70 8.61
CA GLY A 128 4.69 18.24 9.98
C GLY A 128 3.64 17.64 10.91
N GLY A 129 2.80 16.72 10.43
CA GLY A 129 1.70 16.12 11.19
C GLY A 129 0.46 17.00 11.30
N SER A 130 0.37 18.10 10.54
CA SER A 130 -0.81 18.96 10.54
C SER A 130 -1.88 18.44 9.57
N PRO A 131 -3.18 18.64 9.84
CA PRO A 131 -4.25 18.21 8.94
C PRO A 131 -4.08 18.76 7.52
N LEU A 132 -3.94 17.85 6.55
CA LEU A 132 -3.75 18.20 5.15
C LEU A 132 -5.01 18.86 4.58
N GLN A 133 -4.83 20.04 4.00
CA GLN A 133 -5.89 20.79 3.34
C GLN A 133 -5.83 20.59 1.83
N LYS A 134 -6.98 20.33 1.20
CA LYS A 134 -7.17 20.39 -0.26
C LYS A 134 -8.50 21.05 -0.58
N ALA A 135 -8.50 21.93 -1.57
CA ALA A 135 -9.70 22.65 -2.00
C ALA A 135 -10.43 23.35 -0.83
N GLY A 136 -9.68 23.88 0.14
CA GLY A 136 -10.21 24.57 1.32
C GLY A 136 -10.83 23.68 2.40
N SER A 137 -10.59 22.37 2.38
CA SER A 137 -11.11 21.42 3.37
C SER A 137 -10.07 20.40 3.83
N THR A 138 -10.21 19.93 5.08
CA THR A 138 -9.41 18.83 5.62
C THR A 138 -9.74 17.53 4.89
N VAL A 139 -8.73 16.87 4.34
CA VAL A 139 -8.91 15.59 3.63
C VAL A 139 -9.04 14.45 4.63
N ARG A 140 -10.05 13.60 4.41
CA ARG A 140 -10.29 12.37 5.17
C ARG A 140 -10.57 11.23 4.22
N LEU A 141 -9.93 10.07 4.45
CA LEU A 141 -10.08 8.88 3.61
C LEU A 141 -10.50 7.66 4.43
N GLY A 142 -11.20 6.75 3.77
CA GLY A 142 -11.64 5.46 4.29
C GLY A 142 -10.44 4.55 4.53
N ARG A 143 -10.54 3.71 5.55
CA ARG A 143 -9.41 2.93 6.05
C ARG A 143 -9.23 1.62 5.31
N SER A 144 -7.98 1.20 5.18
CA SER A 144 -7.60 -0.17 4.84
C SER A 144 -6.71 -0.77 5.92
N HIS A 145 -6.84 -2.08 6.13
CA HIS A 145 -5.93 -2.92 6.89
C HIS A 145 -5.16 -3.87 5.95
N TYR A 146 -5.17 -3.56 4.65
CA TYR A 146 -4.45 -4.28 3.61
C TYR A 146 -3.72 -3.29 2.70
N VAL A 147 -2.54 -3.68 2.25
CA VAL A 147 -1.62 -2.88 1.43
C VAL A 147 -1.14 -3.71 0.25
N ALA A 148 -0.79 -3.05 -0.85
CA ALA A 148 -0.19 -3.71 -2.01
C ALA A 148 1.35 -3.68 -1.94
N SER A 149 2.00 -4.70 -2.46
CA SER A 149 3.46 -4.82 -2.44
C SER A 149 4.11 -4.01 -3.56
N HIS A 150 4.98 -3.08 -3.17
CA HIS A 150 5.83 -2.29 -4.07
C HIS A 150 7.14 -2.99 -4.42
N GLY A 151 7.48 -4.07 -3.71
CA GLY A 151 8.74 -4.79 -3.84
C GLY A 151 9.69 -4.51 -2.68
N GLN A 152 10.97 -4.43 -2.95
CA GLN A 152 12.03 -4.16 -1.98
C GLN A 152 12.23 -2.65 -1.79
N GLU A 153 12.22 -1.87 -2.88
CA GLU A 153 12.55 -0.45 -2.86
C GLU A 153 11.45 0.44 -2.23
N GLU A 154 11.83 1.63 -1.76
CA GLU A 154 10.90 2.58 -1.13
C GLU A 154 9.75 2.94 -2.08
N CYS A 155 8.54 3.05 -1.52
CA CYS A 155 7.30 3.26 -2.28
C CYS A 155 7.24 4.61 -3.04
N TRP A 156 8.20 5.51 -2.84
CA TRP A 156 8.31 6.82 -3.48
C TRP A 156 9.73 7.16 -3.96
N GLY A 157 10.64 6.17 -3.95
CA GLY A 157 12.10 6.33 -4.01
C GLY A 157 12.58 7.58 -4.75
N ASP A 158 13.37 8.40 -4.03
CA ASP A 158 13.76 9.79 -4.28
C ASP A 158 13.47 10.31 -5.70
N CYS A 159 12.25 10.79 -5.90
CA CYS A 159 11.77 11.36 -7.15
C CYS A 159 12.34 12.77 -7.44
N SER A 160 13.29 13.28 -6.65
CA SER A 160 13.80 14.65 -6.76
C SER A 160 15.30 14.72 -7.09
N GLY A 161 15.65 14.97 -8.36
CA GLY A 161 17.02 15.31 -8.75
C GLY A 161 17.40 16.73 -8.30
N PRO A 162 18.66 16.96 -7.85
CA PRO A 162 19.77 17.09 -8.82
C PRO A 162 20.95 16.13 -8.61
N SER A 163 20.91 15.23 -7.61
CA SER A 163 22.03 14.34 -7.24
C SER A 163 21.64 12.86 -7.08
N GLY A 164 20.61 12.40 -7.79
CA GLY A 164 20.26 10.97 -7.93
C GLY A 164 18.79 10.63 -7.62
N GLY A 165 17.83 10.71 -8.55
CA GLY A 165 17.94 10.87 -9.99
C GLY A 165 16.85 10.11 -10.75
N TYR A 166 15.56 10.35 -10.46
CA TYR A 166 14.46 9.96 -11.36
C TYR A 166 13.48 11.13 -11.46
N ASN A 167 13.11 11.56 -12.67
CA ASN A 167 12.15 12.66 -12.93
C ASN A 167 10.71 12.25 -12.52
N GLY A 168 10.49 11.78 -11.30
CA GLY A 168 9.25 11.15 -10.88
C GLY A 168 8.94 9.82 -11.58
N ASP A 169 9.94 9.10 -12.10
CA ASP A 169 9.70 7.79 -12.73
C ASP A 169 10.07 6.64 -11.79
N VAL A 170 9.09 6.22 -10.96
CA VAL A 170 9.28 5.12 -9.99
C VAL A 170 9.40 3.75 -10.65
N SER A 171 9.06 3.60 -11.94
CA SER A 171 9.15 2.30 -12.63
C SER A 171 10.60 1.80 -12.77
N ARG A 172 11.57 2.66 -12.49
CA ARG A 172 13.00 2.34 -12.52
C ARG A 172 13.55 1.85 -11.19
N LEU A 173 12.78 2.05 -10.12
CA LEU A 173 13.10 1.60 -8.77
C LEU A 173 12.19 0.46 -8.33
N ALA A 174 10.92 0.50 -8.72
CA ALA A 174 9.96 -0.53 -8.36
C ALA A 174 10.33 -1.88 -8.99
N ASP A 175 10.54 -2.86 -8.12
CA ASP A 175 10.80 -4.27 -8.42
C ASP A 175 9.61 -5.16 -8.07
N GLY A 176 8.57 -4.63 -7.40
CA GLY A 176 7.33 -5.32 -7.10
C GLY A 176 6.19 -5.03 -8.09
N PRO A 177 5.05 -5.75 -7.93
CA PRO A 177 3.95 -5.72 -8.89
C PRO A 177 3.10 -4.43 -8.87
N PHE A 178 3.13 -3.65 -7.78
CA PHE A 178 2.29 -2.46 -7.61
C PHE A 178 3.10 -1.20 -7.33
N TYR A 179 3.18 -0.31 -8.32
CA TYR A 179 3.81 1.01 -8.20
C TYR A 179 2.99 2.09 -8.90
N ARG A 180 3.39 3.36 -8.78
CA ARG A 180 2.71 4.50 -9.43
C ARG A 180 2.61 4.28 -10.94
N ASN A 181 1.40 4.38 -11.48
CA ASN A 181 1.11 4.20 -12.90
C ASN A 181 1.57 2.85 -13.49
N SER A 182 1.70 1.82 -12.66
CA SER A 182 2.07 0.48 -13.10
C SER A 182 1.07 -0.08 -14.11
N ARG A 183 1.62 -0.86 -15.06
CA ARG A 183 0.88 -1.62 -16.08
C ARG A 183 1.42 -3.05 -16.18
N VAL A 184 1.75 -3.62 -15.03
CA VAL A 184 2.28 -4.98 -14.88
C VAL A 184 1.19 -5.97 -15.26
N GLY A 185 1.45 -6.90 -16.17
CA GLY A 185 0.59 -8.07 -16.41
C GLY A 185 1.13 -9.31 -15.71
N PHE A 186 0.35 -10.39 -15.63
CA PHE A 186 0.84 -11.65 -15.05
C PHE A 186 2.11 -12.20 -15.72
N ARG A 187 2.29 -11.92 -17.02
CA ARG A 187 3.51 -12.28 -17.78
C ARG A 187 4.77 -11.54 -17.33
N ASP A 188 4.62 -10.40 -16.65
CA ASP A 188 5.73 -9.56 -16.21
C ASP A 188 6.22 -10.00 -14.82
N VAL A 189 5.48 -10.87 -14.12
CA VAL A 189 5.88 -11.51 -12.85
C VAL A 189 6.70 -12.76 -13.15
N THR A 190 7.95 -12.57 -13.59
CA THR A 190 8.83 -13.64 -14.03
C THR A 190 9.34 -14.53 -12.91
N ASP A 191 9.31 -14.05 -11.67
CA ASP A 191 9.68 -14.84 -10.48
C ASP A 191 8.57 -15.82 -10.05
N GLY A 192 7.40 -15.71 -10.69
CA GLY A 192 6.29 -16.63 -10.58
C GLY A 192 5.19 -16.11 -9.67
N LEU A 193 3.94 -16.17 -10.16
CA LEU A 193 2.76 -15.74 -9.42
C LEU A 193 2.60 -16.43 -8.06
N SER A 194 3.04 -17.68 -7.91
CA SER A 194 2.99 -18.42 -6.64
C SER A 194 4.10 -18.09 -5.66
N SER A 195 5.05 -17.24 -6.05
CA SER A 195 6.25 -16.87 -5.31
C SER A 195 6.33 -15.37 -5.01
N THR A 196 5.60 -14.55 -5.77
CA THR A 196 5.53 -13.10 -5.56
C THR A 196 4.31 -12.71 -4.72
N VAL A 197 4.55 -11.96 -3.64
CA VAL A 197 3.56 -11.34 -2.77
C VAL A 197 2.92 -10.15 -3.48
N PHE A 198 1.59 -10.14 -3.51
CA PHE A 198 0.81 -9.07 -4.11
C PHE A 198 0.22 -8.13 -3.06
N LEU A 199 -0.41 -8.70 -2.04
CA LEU A 199 -1.11 -7.95 -0.99
C LEU A 199 -0.70 -8.49 0.38
N GLY A 200 -0.71 -7.63 1.39
CA GLY A 200 -0.44 -8.03 2.77
C GLY A 200 -1.25 -7.25 3.78
N GLU A 201 -1.27 -7.74 5.02
CA GLU A 201 -1.92 -7.05 6.13
C GLU A 201 -1.13 -5.84 6.60
N HIS A 202 -1.84 -4.81 7.05
CA HIS A 202 -1.31 -3.69 7.83
C HIS A 202 -2.28 -3.35 8.97
N THR A 203 -1.77 -2.96 10.14
CA THR A 203 -2.62 -2.53 11.26
C THR A 203 -2.65 -1.02 11.42
N SER A 204 -3.85 -0.49 11.61
CA SER A 204 -4.10 0.90 11.97
C SER A 204 -3.51 1.32 13.32
N ARG A 205 -3.06 0.35 14.14
CA ARG A 205 -2.32 0.60 15.38
C ARG A 205 -0.90 1.09 15.08
N LEU A 206 -0.31 0.65 13.96
CA LEU A 206 1.02 1.07 13.55
C LEU A 206 0.97 2.39 12.81
N SER A 207 0.21 2.45 11.71
CA SER A 207 0.04 3.65 10.90
C SER A 207 -1.27 3.61 10.12
N ASP A 208 -1.72 4.75 9.60
CA ASP A 208 -2.95 4.81 8.81
C ASP A 208 -2.72 4.41 7.35
N LYS A 209 -3.58 3.52 6.82
CA LYS A 209 -3.62 3.11 5.41
C LYS A 209 -5.02 3.31 4.85
N THR A 210 -5.14 3.49 3.54
CA THR A 210 -6.41 3.74 2.86
C THR A 210 -6.60 2.83 1.65
N TRP A 211 -7.86 2.52 1.33
CA TRP A 211 -8.23 1.88 0.07
C TRP A 211 -8.42 2.89 -1.06
N ALA A 212 -8.50 4.19 -0.76
CA ALA A 212 -9.06 5.18 -1.67
C ALA A 212 -8.03 5.81 -2.61
N ALA A 213 -7.02 6.49 -2.06
CA ALA A 213 -6.14 7.32 -2.86
C ALA A 213 -4.82 7.69 -2.18
N VAL A 214 -3.84 8.04 -3.01
CA VAL A 214 -2.63 8.78 -2.67
C VAL A 214 -2.89 10.26 -2.92
N VAL A 215 -2.66 11.12 -1.92
CA VAL A 215 -2.93 12.56 -1.99
C VAL A 215 -1.62 13.34 -1.90
N PRO A 216 -1.27 14.21 -2.87
CA PRO A 216 -0.04 14.99 -2.86
C PRO A 216 0.18 15.75 -1.55
N GLY A 217 1.38 15.75 -0.99
CA GLY A 217 1.70 16.38 0.29
C GLY A 217 1.20 15.64 1.54
N ALA A 218 0.52 14.50 1.40
CA ALA A 218 0.18 13.64 2.54
C ALA A 218 1.40 12.86 3.03
N PHE A 219 1.44 12.58 4.33
CA PHE A 219 2.43 11.73 4.97
C PHE A 219 1.77 10.71 5.87
N VAL A 220 2.39 9.53 5.97
CA VAL A 220 2.04 8.48 6.91
C VAL A 220 2.95 8.60 8.10
N HIS A 221 2.38 8.93 9.27
CA HIS A 221 3.14 9.03 10.51
C HIS A 221 2.99 7.77 11.35
N PRO A 222 4.06 7.32 12.02
CA PRO A 222 3.97 6.21 12.95
C PRO A 222 3.20 6.61 14.20
N LYS A 223 2.29 5.74 14.63
CA LYS A 223 1.57 5.87 15.92
C LYS A 223 2.29 5.15 17.05
N VAL A 224 3.29 4.34 16.72
CA VAL A 224 4.17 3.64 17.65
C VAL A 224 5.60 4.04 17.32
N ALA A 225 6.30 4.63 18.31
CA ALA A 225 7.67 5.05 18.13
C ALA A 225 8.64 3.86 18.20
N SER A 226 9.62 3.86 17.30
CA SER A 226 10.81 2.99 17.30
C SER A 226 11.99 3.77 16.70
N PRO A 227 13.25 3.36 16.97
CA PRO A 227 14.43 4.13 16.55
C PRO A 227 14.56 4.34 15.03
N ASP A 228 14.12 3.35 14.26
CA ASP A 228 14.34 3.30 12.81
C ASP A 228 13.08 3.71 12.01
N ASN A 229 11.99 4.10 12.69
CA ASN A 229 10.71 4.41 12.05
C ASN A 229 10.45 5.92 11.98
N GLY A 230 10.04 6.38 10.81
CA GLY A 230 9.78 7.79 10.52
C GLY A 230 8.48 8.01 9.76
N ALA A 231 8.17 9.29 9.51
CA ALA A 231 7.07 9.63 8.63
C ALA A 231 7.49 9.40 7.17
N GLU A 232 6.61 8.79 6.39
CA GLU A 232 6.85 8.50 4.97
C GLU A 232 5.83 9.20 4.08
N SER A 233 6.18 9.35 2.81
CA SER A 233 5.37 10.07 1.82
C SER A 233 4.05 9.36 1.49
N ALA A 234 3.18 10.05 0.75
CA ALA A 234 1.80 9.65 0.48
C ALA A 234 1.64 8.25 -0.14
N ALA A 235 2.58 7.75 -0.94
CA ALA A 235 2.50 6.42 -1.56
C ALA A 235 2.35 5.29 -0.52
N THR A 236 2.98 5.45 0.65
CA THR A 236 2.88 4.52 1.77
C THR A 236 1.47 4.41 2.34
N LEU A 237 0.53 5.32 2.01
CA LEU A 237 -0.88 5.17 2.39
C LEU A 237 -1.52 3.90 1.83
N VAL A 238 -1.03 3.39 0.70
CA VAL A 238 -1.66 2.28 -0.05
C VAL A 238 -0.69 1.16 -0.39
N LEU A 239 0.63 1.44 -0.34
CA LEU A 239 1.70 0.51 -0.65
C LEU A 239 2.52 0.15 0.60
N ALA A 240 3.21 -0.99 0.51
CA ALA A 240 4.25 -1.42 1.44
C ALA A 240 5.40 -2.05 0.65
N HIS A 241 6.60 -1.99 1.20
CA HIS A 241 7.79 -2.66 0.66
C HIS A 241 8.39 -3.59 1.72
N SER A 242 9.47 -4.30 1.40
CA SER A 242 10.19 -5.17 2.34
C SER A 242 11.61 -4.74 2.64
N GLY A 243 12.18 -3.84 1.85
CA GLY A 243 13.61 -3.63 1.82
C GLY A 243 14.38 -4.82 1.20
N PRO A 244 15.69 -4.66 0.97
CA PRO A 244 16.46 -3.45 1.26
C PRO A 244 16.19 -2.35 0.25
N ALA A 245 15.90 -1.14 0.74
CA ALA A 245 15.73 0.03 -0.10
C ALA A 245 16.93 0.98 0.01
N VAL A 246 17.21 1.72 -1.06
CA VAL A 246 18.29 2.71 -1.04
C VAL A 246 17.98 3.84 -0.06
N GLY A 247 18.83 4.02 0.95
CA GLY A 247 18.70 5.07 1.97
C GLY A 247 17.99 4.62 3.24
N GLU A 248 17.34 3.46 3.21
CA GLU A 248 16.71 2.86 4.39
C GLU A 248 17.72 2.00 5.16
N VAL A 249 18.33 2.60 6.18
CA VAL A 249 19.34 1.96 7.02
C VAL A 249 19.00 2.03 8.49
N ASP A 250 19.41 1.01 9.24
CA ASP A 250 19.27 0.99 10.70
C ASP A 250 20.19 2.02 11.37
N ALA A 251 20.04 2.17 12.68
CA ALA A 251 20.90 3.03 13.51
C ALA A 251 22.42 2.77 13.38
N PHE A 252 22.85 1.66 12.76
CA PHE A 252 24.24 1.30 12.50
C PHE A 252 24.64 1.43 11.02
N GLY A 253 23.74 1.88 10.15
CA GLY A 253 23.98 2.05 8.72
C GLY A 253 23.82 0.78 7.89
N ASN A 254 23.24 -0.29 8.42
CA ASN A 254 22.97 -1.51 7.65
C ASN A 254 21.62 -1.42 6.94
N PRO A 255 21.49 -1.97 5.71
CA PRO A 255 20.21 -2.04 5.02
C PRO A 255 19.15 -2.76 5.85
N ILE A 256 17.96 -2.18 5.93
CA ILE A 256 16.83 -2.79 6.63
C ILE A 256 16.09 -3.72 5.66
N ILE A 257 15.77 -4.92 6.13
CA ILE A 257 14.82 -5.81 5.47
C ILE A 257 13.77 -6.16 6.52
N HIS A 258 12.54 -5.73 6.30
CA HIS A 258 11.43 -5.87 7.23
C HIS A 258 10.36 -6.84 6.71
N PRO A 259 10.43 -8.14 7.09
CA PRO A 259 9.31 -9.05 6.92
C PRO A 259 8.08 -8.60 7.74
N PRO A 260 6.91 -9.26 7.57
CA PRO A 260 5.74 -8.87 8.32
C PRO A 260 5.99 -8.97 9.82
N ASN A 261 5.56 -7.94 10.56
CA ASN A 261 5.79 -7.78 12.00
C ASN A 261 7.26 -7.55 12.42
N PHE A 262 8.14 -7.13 11.52
CA PHE A 262 9.53 -6.86 11.89
C PHE A 262 9.64 -5.76 12.97
N PRO A 263 10.55 -5.88 13.96
CA PRO A 263 10.56 -5.02 15.14
C PRO A 263 10.91 -3.54 14.91
N THR A 264 11.38 -3.16 13.73
CA THR A 264 11.63 -1.74 13.40
C THR A 264 10.33 -0.98 13.21
N LEU A 265 9.21 -1.66 12.96
CA LEU A 265 7.86 -1.08 12.90
C LEU A 265 7.73 0.01 11.83
N HIS A 266 8.35 -0.13 10.66
CA HIS A 266 8.29 0.91 9.62
C HIS A 266 6.86 1.13 9.15
N VAL A 267 6.49 2.37 8.88
CA VAL A 267 5.16 2.63 8.31
C VAL A 267 5.02 1.97 6.92
N GLY A 268 6.11 1.84 6.16
CA GLY A 268 6.19 1.11 4.89
C GLY A 268 6.12 -0.42 4.96
N GLN A 269 6.05 -1.04 6.15
CA GLN A 269 6.08 -2.51 6.29
C GLN A 269 4.69 -3.16 6.37
N MET A 270 4.62 -4.46 6.06
CA MET A 270 3.45 -5.28 6.37
C MET A 270 3.38 -5.58 7.88
N GLN A 271 2.20 -5.49 8.47
CA GLN A 271 2.02 -5.66 9.91
C GLN A 271 0.62 -6.19 10.23
N ALA A 272 0.55 -7.27 11.01
CA ALA A 272 -0.68 -7.80 11.57
C ALA A 272 -0.61 -7.85 13.10
N GLU A 273 -1.78 -8.08 13.72
CA GLU A 273 -1.90 -8.34 15.16
C GLU A 273 -2.12 -9.83 15.45
N HIS A 274 -1.88 -10.67 14.44
CA HIS A 274 -1.87 -12.12 14.61
C HIS A 274 -0.60 -12.57 15.35
N PRO A 275 -0.71 -13.52 16.29
CA PRO A 275 0.48 -14.08 16.94
C PRO A 275 1.43 -14.73 15.92
N GLY A 276 2.68 -14.25 15.87
CA GLY A 276 3.79 -14.87 15.15
C GLY A 276 3.93 -14.53 13.67
N GLY A 277 3.16 -13.57 13.13
CA GLY A 277 3.26 -13.22 11.71
C GLY A 277 2.03 -12.53 11.13
N ALA A 278 1.91 -12.52 9.81
CA ALA A 278 0.82 -11.89 9.06
C ALA A 278 0.38 -12.75 7.88
N GLN A 279 -0.85 -12.54 7.42
CA GLN A 279 -1.33 -13.11 6.17
C GLN A 279 -0.88 -12.25 4.98
N VAL A 280 -0.47 -12.92 3.91
CA VAL A 280 -0.19 -12.29 2.61
C VAL A 280 -0.89 -13.06 1.50
N ALA A 281 -1.25 -12.36 0.44
CA ALA A 281 -1.76 -12.94 -0.81
C ALA A 281 -0.64 -12.95 -1.86
N PHE A 282 -0.46 -14.10 -2.51
CA PHE A 282 0.44 -14.26 -3.65
C PHE A 282 -0.26 -13.94 -4.97
N GLY A 283 0.51 -13.72 -6.02
CA GLY A 283 0.02 -13.44 -7.37
C GLY A 283 -0.87 -14.53 -7.96
N ASP A 284 -0.77 -15.78 -7.51
CA ASP A 284 -1.64 -16.89 -7.88
C ASP A 284 -2.99 -16.90 -7.12
N GLY A 285 -3.17 -15.94 -6.21
CA GLY A 285 -4.33 -15.80 -5.35
C GLY A 285 -4.32 -16.73 -4.13
N SER A 286 -3.23 -17.46 -3.86
CA SER A 286 -3.07 -18.22 -2.61
C SER A 286 -2.81 -17.28 -1.43
N ILE A 287 -3.36 -17.61 -0.26
CA ILE A 287 -3.13 -16.86 0.99
C ILE A 287 -2.24 -17.70 1.88
N ARG A 288 -1.13 -17.12 2.36
CA ARG A 288 -0.19 -17.80 3.25
C ARG A 288 0.09 -16.94 4.47
N PHE A 289 0.29 -17.62 5.59
CA PHE A 289 0.76 -16.99 6.82
C PHE A 289 2.28 -16.94 6.79
N ILE A 290 2.85 -15.74 6.79
CA ILE A 290 4.29 -15.51 6.83
C ILE A 290 4.69 -15.28 8.28
N ALA A 291 5.58 -16.13 8.78
CA ALA A 291 6.10 -16.00 10.13
C ALA A 291 6.98 -14.76 10.25
N GLU A 292 6.88 -14.05 11.38
CA GLU A 292 7.76 -12.90 11.69
C GLU A 292 9.25 -13.29 11.81
N THR A 293 9.52 -14.59 11.94
CA THR A 293 10.86 -15.20 12.01
C THR A 293 11.38 -15.70 10.66
N ILE A 294 10.67 -15.45 9.55
CA ILE A 294 11.13 -15.81 8.21
C ILE A 294 12.52 -15.24 7.94
N HIS A 295 13.35 -15.99 7.21
CA HIS A 295 14.67 -15.51 6.80
C HIS A 295 14.51 -14.25 5.93
N ARG A 296 15.12 -13.13 6.37
CA ARG A 296 14.87 -11.80 5.80
C ARG A 296 15.07 -11.72 4.27
N PRO A 297 16.22 -12.16 3.70
CA PRO A 297 16.38 -12.21 2.24
C PRO A 297 15.31 -13.04 1.52
N THR A 298 14.80 -14.10 2.16
CA THR A 298 13.76 -14.94 1.55
C THR A 298 12.44 -14.17 1.41
N PHE A 299 12.07 -13.35 2.41
CA PHE A 299 10.89 -12.51 2.28
C PHE A 299 11.08 -11.35 1.29
N ALA A 300 12.26 -10.72 1.28
CA ALA A 300 12.60 -9.71 0.27
C ALA A 300 12.45 -10.27 -1.15
N ALA A 301 12.95 -11.49 -1.38
CA ALA A 301 12.79 -12.13 -2.67
C ALA A 301 11.33 -12.43 -3.04
N MET A 302 10.49 -12.71 -2.05
CA MET A 302 9.06 -12.90 -2.27
C MET A 302 8.32 -11.61 -2.64
N THR A 303 8.87 -10.40 -2.42
CA THR A 303 8.18 -9.15 -2.80
C THR A 303 8.57 -8.66 -4.20
N SER A 304 9.69 -9.14 -4.74
CA SER A 304 10.10 -8.88 -6.12
C SER A 304 9.28 -9.68 -7.13
N MET A 305 9.06 -9.09 -8.31
CA MET A 305 8.39 -9.75 -9.43
C MET A 305 9.38 -10.24 -10.51
N SER A 306 10.64 -9.78 -10.50
CA SER A 306 11.54 -9.98 -11.65
C SER A 306 13.06 -9.99 -11.37
N GLU A 307 13.50 -10.37 -10.17
CA GLU A 307 14.93 -10.47 -9.83
C GLU A 307 15.52 -11.87 -10.01
N GLY A 308 14.70 -12.87 -10.40
CA GLY A 308 15.15 -14.22 -10.72
C GLY A 308 15.49 -15.06 -9.49
N GLU A 309 14.98 -14.67 -8.33
CA GLU A 309 15.30 -15.27 -7.06
C GLU A 309 14.49 -16.56 -6.85
N VAL A 310 15.18 -17.69 -6.73
CA VAL A 310 14.52 -18.95 -6.41
C VAL A 310 14.27 -19.02 -4.91
N VAL A 311 13.04 -18.70 -4.52
CA VAL A 311 12.58 -18.87 -3.14
C VAL A 311 12.40 -20.38 -2.88
N GLY A 312 13.34 -20.96 -2.13
CA GLY A 312 13.25 -22.36 -1.68
C GLY A 312 12.22 -22.55 -0.56
N ASP A 313 11.64 -23.75 -0.50
CA ASP A 313 10.67 -24.19 0.53
C ASP A 313 11.24 -24.13 1.97
#